data_AF-A0A3B8HVA8-F1
#
_entry.id   AF-A0A3B8HVA8-F1
#
_cell.length_a   1.000
_cell.length_b   1.000
_cell.length_c   1.000
_cell.angle_alpha   90.00
_cell.angle_beta   90.00
_cell.angle_gamma   90.00
#
_symmetry.space_group_name_H-M   'P 1'
#
loop_
_entity.id
_entity.type
_entity.pdbx_description
1 polymer ?
#
loop_
_entity_poly.entity_id
_entity_poly.type
_entity_poly.pdbx_seq_one_letter_code
_entity_poly.pdbx_strand_id
1 'polypeptide(L)'
;MCIRDRCYVKVVITPETRHEEVDKAVNIIASVNPAIPLFLQPVTVSPGKRATDMKTVLSYQTRALNTLHEVRVLPQIHPYLGLP
;
A
#
# COMPACT_ATOMS: atom_id res chain seq x y z
N MET A 1 -2.65 -20.56 -12.18
CA MET A 1 -1.41 -20.62 -11.36
C MET A 1 -1.82 -20.80 -9.91
N CYS A 2 -1.53 -21.94 -9.27
CA CYS A 2 -1.89 -22.16 -7.86
C CYS A 2 -0.87 -21.48 -6.95
N ILE A 3 -1.30 -20.44 -6.25
CA ILE A 3 -0.55 -19.85 -5.13
C ILE A 3 -0.61 -20.88 -3.99
N ARG A 4 0.52 -21.50 -3.63
CA ARG A 4 0.57 -22.59 -2.64
C ARG A 4 0.60 -22.11 -1.18
N ASP A 5 0.95 -20.83 -0.95
CA ASP A 5 1.00 -20.20 0.38
C ASP A 5 0.12 -18.95 0.45
N ARG A 6 -0.31 -18.58 1.66
CA ARG A 6 -1.04 -17.32 1.90
C ARG A 6 -0.11 -16.13 1.59
N CYS A 7 -0.29 -15.50 0.44
CA CYS A 7 0.50 -14.37 -0.04
C CYS A 7 -0.27 -13.05 0.13
N TYR A 8 0.46 -11.97 0.39
CA TYR A 8 -0.04 -10.60 0.39
C TYR A 8 1.05 -9.68 -0.18
N VAL A 9 0.65 -8.50 -0.67
CA VAL A 9 1.58 -7.49 -1.16
C VAL A 9 1.53 -6.28 -0.26
N LYS A 10 2.70 -5.73 0.07
CA LYS A 10 2.83 -4.47 0.80
C LYS A 10 3.52 -3.44 -0.08
N VAL A 11 2.94 -2.26 -0.21
CA VAL A 11 3.50 -1.12 -0.93
C VAL A 11 3.72 0.03 0.05
N VAL A 12 4.92 0.58 0.06
CA VAL A 12 5.24 1.77 0.86
C VAL A 12 4.83 3.01 0.07
N ILE A 13 4.05 3.90 0.69
CA ILE A 13 3.56 5.14 0.07
C ILE A 13 4.35 6.32 0.62
N THR A 14 5.02 7.03 -0.28
CA THR A 14 5.79 8.25 -0.02
C THR A 14 5.05 9.47 -0.54
N PRO A 15 5.40 10.70 -0.13
CA PRO A 15 4.85 11.92 -0.73
C PRO A 15 5.07 12.03 -2.25
N GLU A 16 6.09 11.37 -2.78
CA GLU A 16 6.44 11.36 -4.20
C GLU A 16 5.73 10.26 -5.00
N THR A 17 5.05 9.33 -4.31
CA THR A 17 4.33 8.23 -4.96
C THR A 17 3.23 8.79 -5.86
N ARG A 18 3.20 8.36 -7.11
CA ARG A 18 2.22 8.79 -8.11
C ARG A 18 1.10 7.77 -8.26
N HIS A 19 -0.07 8.25 -8.67
CA HIS A 19 -1.25 7.43 -8.95
C HIS A 19 -0.93 6.27 -9.93
N GLU A 20 -0.20 6.56 -11.01
CA GLU A 20 0.20 5.60 -12.03
C GLU A 20 1.07 4.45 -11.49
N GLU A 21 1.91 4.74 -10.49
CA GLU A 21 2.79 3.75 -9.85
C GLU A 21 1.96 2.76 -9.01
N VAL A 22 0.94 3.28 -8.30
CA VAL A 22 -0.02 2.45 -7.55
C VAL A 22 -0.87 1.62 -8.51
N ASP A 23 -1.36 2.19 -9.60
CA ASP A 23 -2.16 1.48 -10.60
C ASP A 23 -1.37 0.33 -11.23
N LYS A 24 -0.09 0.57 -11.54
CA LYS A 24 0.79 -0.46 -12.06
C LYS A 24 0.94 -1.61 -11.07
N ALA A 25 1.11 -1.33 -9.78
CA ALA A 25 1.17 -2.36 -8.75
C ALA A 25 -0.15 -3.15 -8.67
N VAL A 26 -1.29 -2.45 -8.67
CA VAL A 26 -2.63 -3.07 -8.67
C VAL A 26 -2.83 -3.99 -9.86
N ASN A 27 -2.45 -3.56 -11.06
CA ASN A 27 -2.58 -4.35 -12.29
C ASN A 27 -1.69 -5.59 -12.26
N ILE A 28 -0.46 -5.49 -11.73
CA ILE A 28 0.43 -6.63 -11.53
C ILE A 28 -0.21 -7.65 -10.57
N ILE A 29 -0.74 -7.20 -9.43
CA ILE A 29 -1.40 -8.08 -8.45
C ILE A 29 -2.62 -8.76 -9.08
N ALA A 30 -3.48 -8.00 -9.75
CA ALA A 30 -4.68 -8.50 -10.39
C ALA A 30 -4.39 -9.52 -11.49
N SER A 31 -3.30 -9.35 -12.23
CA SER A 31 -2.85 -10.31 -13.26
C SER A 31 -2.45 -11.66 -12.67
N VAL A 32 -2.04 -11.70 -11.40
CA VAL A 32 -1.73 -12.93 -10.68
C VAL A 32 -2.98 -13.51 -10.03
N ASN A 33 -3.64 -12.73 -9.16
CA ASN A 33 -4.91 -13.06 -8.52
C ASN A 33 -5.47 -11.81 -7.79
N PRO A 34 -6.68 -11.31 -8.14
CA PRO A 34 -7.29 -10.14 -7.49
C PRO A 34 -7.68 -10.37 -6.02
N ALA A 35 -7.68 -11.62 -5.54
CA ALA A 35 -7.90 -11.96 -4.14
C ALA A 35 -6.65 -11.84 -3.25
N ILE A 36 -5.48 -11.53 -3.81
CA ILE A 36 -4.28 -11.25 -3.00
C ILE A 36 -4.47 -9.91 -2.27
N PRO A 37 -4.40 -9.86 -0.93
CA PRO A 37 -4.55 -8.62 -0.20
C PRO A 37 -3.40 -7.65 -0.49
N LEU A 38 -3.74 -6.37 -0.67
CA LEU A 38 -2.79 -5.27 -0.79
C LEU A 38 -2.79 -4.42 0.50
N PHE A 39 -1.61 -4.21 1.07
CA PHE A 39 -1.38 -3.31 2.20
C PHE A 39 -0.66 -2.05 1.72
N LEU A 40 -1.34 -0.91 1.82
CA LEU A 40 -0.76 0.41 1.60
C LEU A 40 -0.18 0.91 2.92
N GLN A 41 1.13 1.09 2.97
CA GLN A 41 1.84 1.52 4.16
C GLN A 41 2.43 2.92 3.96
N PRO A 42 1.75 4.00 4.40
CA PRO A 42 2.32 5.33 4.33
C PRO A 42 3.58 5.44 5.20
N VAL A 43 4.61 6.12 4.67
CA VAL A 43 5.79 6.45 5.47
C VAL A 43 5.38 7.34 6.64
N THR A 44 5.78 6.94 7.84
CA THR A 44 5.60 7.75 9.05
C THR A 44 6.88 8.53 9.24
N VAL A 45 6.80 9.85 9.24
CA VAL A 45 7.99 10.69 9.23
C VAL A 45 8.59 10.90 10.62
N SER A 46 9.91 10.75 10.68
CA SER A 46 10.75 11.36 11.72
C SER A 46 10.66 12.90 11.63
N PRO A 47 10.94 13.65 12.71
CA PRO A 47 10.94 15.11 12.68
C PRO A 47 11.75 15.67 11.51
N GLY A 48 11.16 16.57 10.70
CA GLY A 48 11.82 17.22 9.57
C GLY A 48 11.60 16.61 8.18
N LYS A 49 10.88 15.48 8.05
CA LYS A 49 10.49 14.91 6.75
C LYS A 49 9.01 15.16 6.44
N ARG A 50 8.63 15.20 5.15
CA ARG A 50 7.23 15.35 4.70
C ARG A 50 6.46 14.04 4.91
N ALA A 51 5.40 14.10 5.73
CA ALA A 51 4.46 13.00 5.88
C ALA A 51 3.67 12.78 4.59
N THR A 52 3.29 11.54 4.32
CA THR A 52 2.30 11.25 3.28
C THR A 52 0.93 11.77 3.72
N ASP A 53 0.25 12.51 2.84
CA ASP A 53 -1.11 12.96 3.10
C ASP A 53 -2.08 11.76 3.13
N MET A 54 -2.76 11.59 4.27
CA MET A 54 -3.71 10.49 4.45
C MET A 54 -4.89 10.56 3.48
N LYS A 55 -5.29 11.75 3.01
CA LYS A 55 -6.33 11.85 1.97
C LYS A 55 -5.88 11.19 0.66
N THR A 56 -4.62 11.42 0.28
CA THR A 56 -4.01 10.78 -0.89
C THR A 56 -3.88 9.27 -0.72
N VAL A 57 -3.52 8.80 0.48
CA VAL A 57 -3.46 7.35 0.77
C VAL A 57 -4.83 6.70 0.63
N LEU A 58 -5.87 7.35 1.15
CA LEU A 58 -7.24 6.85 1.03
C LEU A 58 -7.74 6.88 -0.41
N SER A 59 -7.36 7.88 -1.22
CA SER A 59 -7.70 7.89 -2.66
C SER A 59 -7.05 6.73 -3.41
N TYR A 60 -5.80 6.36 -3.08
CA TYR A 60 -5.17 5.15 -3.60
C TYR A 60 -5.93 3.89 -3.19
N GLN A 61 -6.33 3.78 -1.92
CA GLN A 61 -7.10 2.63 -1.43
C GLN A 61 -8.42 2.49 -2.19
N THR A 62 -9.21 3.56 -2.27
CA THR A 62 -10.49 3.57 -2.99
C THR A 62 -10.31 3.14 -4.44
N ARG A 63 -9.27 3.66 -5.11
CA ARG A 63 -9.01 3.32 -6.51
C ARG A 63 -8.60 1.86 -6.69
N ALA A 64 -7.73 1.35 -5.83
CA ALA A 64 -7.26 -0.03 -5.87
C ALA A 64 -8.39 -1.05 -5.60
N LEU A 65 -9.35 -0.70 -4.75
CA LEU A 65 -10.54 -1.51 -4.45
C LEU A 65 -11.49 -1.68 -5.66
N ASN A 66 -11.35 -0.86 -6.70
CA ASN A 66 -12.08 -1.09 -7.96
C ASN A 66 -11.57 -2.31 -8.73
N THR A 67 -10.43 -2.89 -8.33
CA THR A 67 -9.77 -4.00 -9.04
C THR A 67 -9.43 -5.17 -8.12
N LEU A 68 -8.96 -4.91 -6.89
CA LEU A 68 -8.60 -5.93 -5.91
C LEU A 68 -9.72 -6.13 -4.89
N HIS A 69 -9.84 -7.35 -4.37
CA HIS A 69 -10.89 -7.69 -3.40
C HIS A 69 -10.62 -7.12 -2.01
N GLU A 70 -9.35 -6.90 -1.67
CA GLU A 70 -8.95 -6.48 -0.34
C GLU A 70 -7.76 -5.52 -0.41
N VAL A 71 -7.98 -4.28 0.05
CA VAL A 71 -6.94 -3.25 0.17
C VAL A 71 -7.05 -2.61 1.55
N ARG A 72 -5.97 -2.67 2.33
CA ARG A 72 -5.91 -2.10 3.68
C ARG A 72 -4.83 -1.04 3.77
N VAL A 73 -5.04 -0.03 4.61
CA VAL A 73 -4.00 0.94 4.99
C VAL A 73 -3.42 0.52 6.34
N LEU A 74 -2.10 0.37 6.43
CA LEU A 74 -1.40 -0.02 7.65
C LEU A 74 -0.34 1.03 8.00
N PRO A 75 -0.41 1.74 9.14
CA PRO A 75 0.62 2.69 9.55
C PRO A 75 1.90 1.99 10.01
N GLN A 76 3.07 2.64 9.89
CA GLN A 76 4.30 2.13 10.50
C GLN A 76 4.32 2.42 12.00
N ILE A 77 4.27 1.35 12.79
CA ILE A 77 4.33 1.45 14.25
C ILE A 77 5.78 1.47 14.78
N HIS A 78 6.75 0.93 14.03
CA HIS A 78 8.14 0.81 14.50
C HIS A 78 8.81 2.16 14.87
N PRO A 79 8.53 3.30 14.19
CA PRO A 79 9.07 4.60 14.61
C PRO A 79 8.50 5.05 15.97
N TYR A 80 7.23 4.74 16.25
CA TYR A 80 6.60 5.01 17.56
C TYR A 80 7.13 4.10 18.66
N LEU A 81 7.62 2.92 18.31
CA LEU A 81 8.21 1.94 19.22
C LEU A 81 9.72 2.12 19.41
N GLY A 82 10.35 3.09 18.72
CA GLY A 82 11.81 3.30 18.77
C GLY A 82 12.62 2.18 18.10
N LEU A 83 12.01 1.45 17.15
CA LEU A 83 12.64 0.33 16.43
C LEU A 83 13.06 0.78 15.01
N PRO A 84 14.23 0.31 14.52
CA PRO A 84 14.71 0.63 13.18
C PRO A 84 13.78 0.14 12.08
#